data_AF-A0A3M1LH91-F1
#
_entry.id   AF-A0A3M1LH91-F1
#
_cell.length_a   1.000
_cell.length_b   1.000
_cell.length_c   1.000
_cell.angle_alpha   90.00
_cell.angle_beta   90.00
_cell.angle_gamma   90.00
#
_symmetry.space_group_name_H-M   'P 1'
#
loop_
_entity.id
_entity.type
_entity.pdbx_description
1 polymer ?
#
loop_
_entity_poly.entity_id
_entity_poly.type
_entity_poly.pdbx_seq_one_letter_code
_entity_poly.pdbx_strand_id
1 'polypeptide(L)' 'MGENKREERKRVEEIRARIARLEARLEDLRQRFPAHSIPPAMVAEMDALEEELDEVRQLLEQIESSPTTDEG' A
#
# COMPACT_ATOMS: atom_id res chain seq x y z
N MET A 1 -8.36 27.36 -8.55
CA MET A 1 -8.41 25.90 -8.87
C MET A 1 -7.04 25.20 -8.90
N GLY A 2 -5.90 25.86 -8.62
CA GLY A 2 -4.56 25.25 -8.77
C GLY A 2 -3.99 24.54 -7.54
N GLU A 3 -4.48 24.85 -6.33
CA GLU A 3 -3.87 24.40 -5.07
C GLU A 3 -4.31 22.97 -4.70
N ASN A 4 -5.62 22.68 -4.74
CA ASN A 4 -6.16 21.34 -4.47
C ASN A 4 -5.52 20.24 -5.32
N LYS A 5 -5.25 20.52 -6.60
CA LYS A 5 -4.67 19.54 -7.53
C LYS A 5 -3.19 19.23 -7.22
N ARG A 6 -2.47 20.14 -6.58
CA ARG A 6 -1.08 19.90 -6.14
C ARG A 6 -1.05 19.06 -4.86
N GLU A 7 -1.94 19.34 -3.92
CA GLU A 7 -2.04 18.57 -2.68
C GLU A 7 -2.51 17.13 -2.92
N GLU A 8 -3.47 16.92 -3.82
CA GLU A 8 -3.93 15.59 -4.21
C GLU A 8 -2.82 14.76 -4.87
N ARG A 9 -2.07 15.37 -5.80
CA ARG A 9 -0.88 14.73 -6.41
C ARG A 9 0.15 14.34 -5.35
N LYS A 10 0.43 15.24 -4.41
CA LYS A 10 1.37 14.97 -3.32
C LYS A 10 0.91 13.80 -2.45
N ARG A 11 -0.38 13.74 -2.09
CA ARG A 11 -0.96 12.60 -1.35
C ARG A 11 -0.81 11.29 -2.13
N VAL A 12 -1.11 11.31 -3.43
CA VAL A 12 -0.94 10.13 -4.31
C VAL A 12 0.52 9.68 -4.34
N GLU A 13 1.48 10.61 -4.45
CA GLU A 13 2.91 10.28 -4.39
C GLU A 13 3.32 9.70 -3.02
N GLU A 14 2.82 10.25 -1.92
CA GLU A 14 3.09 9.74 -0.56
C GLU A 14 2.52 8.33 -0.37
N ILE A 15 1.32 8.07 -0.86
CA ILE A 15 0.67 6.76 -0.82
C ILE A 15 1.45 5.74 -1.66
N ARG A 16 1.82 6.10 -2.90
CA ARG A 16 2.64 5.24 -3.77
C ARG A 16 4.01 4.94 -3.15
N ALA A 17 4.64 5.92 -2.51
CA ALA A 17 5.90 5.72 -1.80
C ALA A 17 5.74 4.78 -0.61
N ARG A 18 4.60 4.81 0.10
CA ARG A 18 4.30 3.88 1.19
C ARG A 18 4.09 2.45 0.67
N ILE A 19 3.36 2.28 -0.43
CA ILE A 19 3.18 0.98 -1.10
C ILE A 19 4.54 0.38 -1.45
N ALA A 20 5.41 1.14 -2.12
CA ALA A 20 6.74 0.67 -2.52
C ALA A 20 7.61 0.23 -1.33
N ARG A 21 7.49 0.91 -0.18
CA ARG A 21 8.20 0.51 1.05
C ARG A 21 7.66 -0.78 1.65
N LEU A 22 6.33 -0.96 1.66
CA LEU A 22 5.70 -2.18 2.15
C LEU A 22 6.03 -3.38 1.25
N GLU A 23 5.99 -3.20 -0.06
CA GLU A 23 6.41 -4.22 -1.04
C GLU A 23 7.87 -4.63 -0.86
N ALA A 24 8.78 -3.65 -0.71
CA ALA A 24 10.19 -3.94 -0.47
C ALA A 24 10.41 -4.72 0.84
N ARG A 25 9.63 -4.40 1.88
CA ARG A 25 9.72 -5.10 3.17
C ARG A 25 9.16 -6.51 3.09
N LEU A 26 8.08 -6.73 2.35
CA LEU A 26 7.55 -8.07 2.06
C LEU A 26 8.55 -8.91 1.26
N GLU A 27 9.22 -8.32 0.27
CA GLU A 27 10.23 -9.02 -0.51
C GLU A 27 11.46 -9.39 0.34
N ASP A 28 11.97 -8.46 1.17
CA ASP A 28 13.04 -8.77 2.13
C ASP A 28 12.64 -9.91 3.08
N LEU A 29 11.42 -9.83 3.63
CA LEU A 29 10.90 -10.84 4.54
C LEU A 29 10.80 -12.19 3.84
N ARG A 30 10.26 -12.26 2.62
CA ARG A 30 10.16 -13.47 1.79
C ARG A 30 11.52 -14.05 1.41
N GLN A 31 12.53 -13.21 1.10
CA GLN A 31 13.89 -13.68 0.79
C GLN A 31 14.57 -14.33 1.99
N ARG A 32 14.20 -13.91 3.21
CA ARG A 32 14.73 -14.46 4.46
C ARG A 32 14.01 -15.73 4.91
N PHE A 33 13.02 -16.22 4.16
CA PHE A 33 12.26 -17.41 4.55
C PHE A 33 13.12 -18.68 4.49
N PRO A 34 13.18 -19.44 5.59
CA PRO A 34 13.84 -20.75 5.58
C PRO A 34 12.98 -21.77 4.83
N ALA A 35 13.59 -22.52 3.91
CA ALA A 35 12.92 -23.43 2.96
C ALA A 35 12.09 -24.56 3.58
N HIS A 36 12.21 -24.81 4.89
CA HIS A 36 11.65 -26.00 5.53
C HIS A 36 10.79 -25.70 6.76
N SER A 37 10.84 -24.48 7.32
CA SER A 37 10.10 -24.16 8.55
C SER A 37 9.96 -22.65 8.74
N ILE A 38 8.93 -22.05 8.14
CA ILE A 38 8.64 -20.64 8.33
C ILE A 38 8.15 -20.41 9.77
N PRO A 39 8.79 -19.54 10.57
CA PRO A 39 8.34 -19.24 11.91
C PRO A 39 6.95 -18.57 11.89
N PRO A 40 6.05 -18.88 12.84
CA PRO A 40 4.72 -18.25 12.91
C PRO A 40 4.81 -16.73 13.07
N ALA A 41 5.86 -16.23 13.73
CA ALA A 41 6.11 -14.79 13.83
C ALA A 41 6.40 -14.12 12.47
N MET A 42 7.09 -14.82 11.55
CA MET A 42 7.34 -14.31 10.20
C MET A 42 6.06 -14.33 9.34
N VAL A 43 5.22 -15.37 9.49
CA VAL A 43 3.92 -15.42 8.83
C VAL A 43 3.03 -14.27 9.30
N ALA A 44 2.94 -14.05 10.61
CA ALA A 44 2.17 -12.95 11.17
C ALA A 44 2.69 -11.56 10.73
N GLU A 45 4.01 -11.38 10.63
CA GLU A 45 4.58 -10.14 10.09
C GLU A 45 4.24 -9.96 8.61
N MET A 46 4.27 -11.04 7.82
CA MET A 46 3.91 -11.01 6.41
C MET A 46 2.43 -10.68 6.22
N ASP A 47 1.53 -11.35 6.94
CA ASP A 47 0.08 -11.09 6.90
C ASP A 47 -0.22 -9.63 7.26
N ALA A 48 0.41 -9.10 8.31
CA ALA A 48 0.22 -7.70 8.71
C ALA A 48 0.72 -6.70 7.66
N LEU A 49 1.84 -7.00 6.99
CA LEU A 49 2.37 -6.15 5.91
C LEU A 49 1.51 -6.25 4.64
N GLU A 50 0.96 -7.44 4.33
CA GLU A 50 0.04 -7.64 3.22
C GLU A 50 -1.29 -6.92 3.47
N GLU A 51 -1.83 -6.96 4.69
CA GLU A 51 -3.03 -6.22 5.09
C GLU A 51 -2.82 -4.70 4.99
N GLU A 52 -1.73 -4.16 5.55
CA GLU A 52 -1.43 -2.72 5.44
C GLU A 52 -1.26 -2.28 3.97
N LEU A 53 -0.63 -3.12 3.15
CA LEU A 53 -0.45 -2.84 1.73
C LEU A 53 -1.79 -2.81 0.98
N ASP A 54 -2.71 -3.71 1.31
CA ASP A 54 -4.05 -3.72 0.75
C ASP A 54 -4.84 -2.46 1.13
N GLU A 55 -4.83 -2.07 2.40
CA GLU A 55 -5.47 -0.83 2.88
C GLU A 55 -4.95 0.41 2.14
N VAL A 56 -3.62 0.53 2.00
CA VAL A 56 -3.00 1.67 1.34
C VAL A 56 -3.30 1.69 -0.16
N ARG A 57 -3.41 0.52 -0.80
CA ARG A 57 -3.85 0.40 -2.20
C ARG A 57 -5.31 0.78 -2.38
N GLN A 58 -6.20 0.35 -1.49
CA GLN A 58 -7.60 0.76 -1.50
C GLN A 58 -7.75 2.28 -1.31
N LEU A 59 -6.91 2.91 -0.47
CA LEU A 59 -6.89 4.36 -0.33
C LEU A 59 -6.46 5.05 -1.63
N LEU A 60 -5.44 4.54 -2.30
CA LEU A 60 -5.02 5.04 -3.61
C LEU A 60 -6.14 4.92 -4.63
N GLU A 61 -6.77 3.75 -4.70
CA GLU A 61 -7.87 3.47 -5.62
C GLU A 61 -9.06 4.40 -5.35
N GLN A 62 -9.42 4.68 -4.10
CA GLN A 62 -10.49 5.62 -3.76
C GLN A 62 -10.19 7.06 -4.19
N ILE A 63 -8.93 7.49 -4.09
CA ILE A 63 -8.49 8.82 -4.55
C ILE A 63 -8.50 8.89 -6.08
N GLU A 64 -8.06 7.84 -6.77
CA GLU A 64 -8.03 7.78 -8.23
C GLU A 64 -9.42 7.50 -8.85
N SER A 65 -10.28 6.76 -8.15
CA SER A 65 -11.65 6.34 -8.56
C SER A 65 -12.75 7.28 -8.07
N SER A 66 -12.40 8.38 -7.40
CA SER A 66 -13.32 9.50 -7.20
C SER A 66 -13.14 10.61 -8.24
N PRO A 67 -13.30 10.40 -9.56
CA PRO A 67 -13.76 11.49 -10.41
C PRO A 67 -15.27 11.59 -10.17
N THR A 68 -15.71 12.49 -9.30
CA THR A 68 -17.09 13.00 -9.24
C THR A 68 -18.14 12.00 -9.74
N THR A 69 -18.59 11.09 -8.87
CA THR A 69 -19.86 10.40 -9.11
C THR A 69 -20.98 11.44 -8.96
N ASP A 70 -21.20 12.21 -10.02
CA ASP A 70 -22.45 12.88 -10.32
C ASP A 70 -23.45 11.77 -10.68
N GLU A 71 -24.09 11.18 -9.66
CA GLU A 71 -25.31 10.42 -9.88
C GLU A 71 -26.45 11.43 -9.96
N GLY A 72 -26.94 11.64 -11.20
CA GLY A 72 -28.09 12.50 -11.51
C GLY A 72 -29.44 11.90 -11.14
#